data_AF-A0A430FR45-F1
#
_entry.id   AF-A0A430FR45-F1
#
_cell.length_a   1.000
_cell.length_b   1.000
_cell.length_c   1.000
_cell.angle_alpha   90.00
_cell.angle_beta   90.00
_cell.angle_gamma   90.00
#
_symmetry.space_group_name_H-M   'P 1'
#
loop_
_entity.id
_entity.type
_entity.pdbx_description
1 polymer ?
#
loop_
_entity_poly.entity_id
_entity_poly.type
_entity_poly.pdbx_seq_one_letter_code
_entity_poly.pdbx_strand_id
1 'polypeptide(L)'
;MIAIKLWYRFTGLLLKAVYKVVYGRRMRWGKAFHMRRGFQATCDNGGRIEIGDNVFFNNGCGLHARQLISIGSETIFGENVHVYDHNHRFADPTVAIKDQGYTEAPVRIGRHCWIGSNVTILKGSTIGDNTVIGAGCVVSGDIPADSVVRMESSLRVDPIRRAEPAVVAAVASAPTVAADATAAAGHDSAGGAAAPTTAGAGDAPTRVLVLDTVMDRGGAETMMMNYLRHMDRSKVTYDFLVNRDYRAAYEDEIEALGGRIYRMCPMYPQYFGRYKKEFRAFLTAHPEYRIIHSNLEERSYFGLREASKLGIPVRIAHAHNRPVGFDLKSIFREYFRLRLPKYTTHMFACGEEAGDWLFGEKNRSRVIQQRNAIDTGLYRYDESVRAQMRAEFGTPGEDTFVLGHVGRFFPQKNHTFLIDIFAAVHRAQPNSELWLVGGGELNDELKNQIRAKVRELGLQDAVRFLGVRSDVNRIMQGMDAFVLPSLFEGLPVTMVEAQAAGLPCTISDRVPRQCDITGNVQVVALDAAPEEWAQRILDQAAQPAVADRAQGPELVTQAGFDITANAEWLQRFYLDELAKAEGRDSGAGKVSG
;
A
#
# COMPACT_ATOMS: atom_id res chain seq x y z
N MET A 1 22.96 18.39 8.65
CA MET A 1 22.64 19.46 7.68
C MET A 1 23.76 19.74 6.68
N ILE A 2 25.02 19.87 7.09
CA ILE A 2 26.16 20.20 6.20
C ILE A 2 26.39 19.13 5.12
N ALA A 3 26.37 17.85 5.47
CA ALA A 3 26.54 16.74 4.52
C ALA A 3 25.44 16.68 3.44
N ILE A 4 24.19 17.00 3.81
CA ILE A 4 23.06 17.04 2.87
C ILE A 4 23.21 18.22 1.90
N LYS A 5 23.61 19.39 2.40
CA LYS A 5 23.91 20.56 1.55
C LYS A 5 25.07 20.28 0.59
N LEU A 6 26.11 19.57 1.05
CA LEU A 6 27.23 19.12 0.21
C LEU A 6 26.79 18.10 -0.85
N TRP A 7 25.95 17.14 -0.49
CA TRP A 7 25.40 16.16 -1.43
C TRP A 7 24.60 16.84 -2.55
N TYR A 8 23.68 17.75 -2.22
CA TYR A 8 22.92 18.49 -3.24
C TYR A 8 23.80 19.39 -4.11
N ARG A 9 24.85 19.98 -3.54
CA ARG A 9 25.85 20.73 -4.32
C ARG A 9 26.58 19.82 -5.30
N PHE A 10 26.98 18.62 -4.86
CA PHE A 10 27.66 17.64 -5.70
C PHE A 10 26.75 17.10 -6.81
N THR A 11 25.54 16.64 -6.49
CA THR A 11 24.60 16.12 -7.50
C THR A 11 24.14 17.23 -8.46
N GLY A 12 24.00 18.46 -7.98
CA GLY A 12 23.71 19.62 -8.82
C GLY A 12 24.83 19.96 -9.80
N LEU A 13 26.11 19.76 -9.42
CA LEU A 13 27.24 19.92 -10.35
C LEU A 13 27.21 18.85 -11.46
N LEU A 14 26.95 17.59 -11.10
CA LEU A 14 26.84 16.51 -12.08
C LEU A 14 25.70 16.77 -13.07
N LEU A 15 24.53 17.17 -12.58
CA LEU A 15 23.37 17.44 -13.44
C LEU A 15 23.61 18.63 -14.38
N LYS A 16 24.27 19.70 -13.92
CA LYS A 16 24.71 20.80 -14.80
C LYS A 16 25.67 20.34 -15.88
N ALA A 17 26.60 19.43 -15.55
CA ALA A 17 27.51 18.88 -16.54
C ALA A 17 26.73 18.10 -17.62
N VAL A 18 25.74 17.30 -17.22
CA VAL A 18 24.83 16.60 -18.15
C VAL A 18 24.10 17.60 -19.04
N TYR A 19 23.45 18.64 -18.48
CA TYR A 19 22.76 19.64 -19.30
C TYR A 19 23.68 20.39 -20.26
N LYS A 20 24.92 20.67 -19.83
CA LYS A 20 25.92 21.31 -20.71
C LYS A 20 26.31 20.40 -21.89
N VAL A 21 26.43 19.09 -21.65
CA VAL A 21 26.73 18.10 -22.71
C VAL A 21 25.54 17.93 -23.64
N VAL A 22 24.33 17.78 -23.10
CA VAL A 22 23.11 17.48 -23.87
C VAL A 22 22.63 18.69 -24.66
N TYR A 23 22.58 19.87 -24.05
CA TYR A 23 21.97 21.07 -24.65
C TYR A 23 22.99 22.11 -25.15
N GLY A 24 24.26 22.00 -24.76
CA GLY A 24 25.32 22.88 -25.25
C GLY A 24 24.98 24.37 -25.08
N ARG A 25 24.98 25.11 -26.20
CA ARG A 25 24.67 26.56 -26.22
C ARG A 25 23.19 26.88 -26.03
N ARG A 26 22.29 25.89 -26.09
CA ARG A 26 20.84 26.08 -25.94
C ARG A 26 20.41 26.25 -24.50
N MET A 27 21.23 25.82 -23.54
CA MET A 27 20.99 26.08 -22.12
C MET A 27 22.18 26.84 -21.54
N ARG A 28 21.96 28.08 -21.10
CA ARG A 28 22.99 28.95 -20.53
C ARG A 28 22.55 29.40 -19.15
N TRP A 29 23.51 29.49 -18.24
CA TRP A 29 23.27 29.99 -16.90
C TRP A 29 24.42 30.87 -16.40
N GLY A 30 24.10 31.83 -15.54
CA GLY A 30 25.04 32.69 -14.85
C GLY A 30 25.78 31.99 -13.70
N LYS A 31 26.52 32.77 -12.93
CA LYS A 31 27.20 32.35 -11.70
C LYS A 31 26.15 31.93 -10.65
N ALA A 32 26.53 31.02 -9.76
CA ALA A 32 25.69 30.61 -8.62
C ALA A 32 24.26 30.11 -8.96
N PHE A 33 24.08 29.45 -10.11
CA PHE A 33 22.85 28.70 -10.39
C PHE A 33 22.70 27.50 -9.43
N HIS A 34 21.63 27.39 -8.67
CA HIS A 34 21.40 26.33 -7.69
C HIS A 34 20.07 25.61 -7.95
N MET A 35 20.06 24.28 -7.82
CA MET A 35 18.86 23.46 -7.98
C MET A 35 18.85 22.32 -6.96
N ARG A 36 17.66 21.88 -6.55
CA ARG A 36 17.47 20.73 -5.65
C ARG A 36 16.93 19.49 -6.38
N ARG A 37 16.50 18.50 -5.62
CA ARG A 37 16.09 17.18 -6.13
C ARG A 37 14.91 17.33 -7.10
N GLY A 38 14.98 16.63 -8.23
CA GLY A 38 13.88 16.57 -9.19
C GLY A 38 13.79 17.78 -10.12
N PHE A 39 14.81 18.64 -10.17
CA PHE A 39 14.88 19.68 -11.20
C PHE A 39 14.97 19.05 -12.60
N GLN A 40 14.14 19.52 -13.51
CA GLN A 40 14.11 19.09 -14.92
C GLN A 40 14.25 20.29 -15.85
N ALA A 41 15.01 20.13 -16.92
CA ALA A 41 15.11 21.10 -18.00
C ALA A 41 15.09 20.36 -19.34
N THR A 42 14.24 20.78 -20.26
CA THR A 42 14.21 20.27 -21.63
C THR A 42 14.26 21.42 -22.64
N CYS A 43 15.13 21.28 -23.64
CA CYS A 43 15.22 22.16 -24.80
C CYS A 43 14.88 21.36 -26.06
N ASP A 44 13.61 21.39 -26.46
CA ASP A 44 13.09 20.67 -27.62
C ASP A 44 12.97 21.61 -28.83
N ASN A 45 12.95 21.07 -30.05
CA ASN A 45 12.72 21.83 -31.29
C ASN A 45 13.63 23.07 -31.50
N GLY A 46 14.82 23.08 -30.91
CA GLY A 46 15.73 24.23 -30.98
C GLY A 46 15.49 25.33 -29.92
N GLY A 47 14.60 25.09 -28.97
CA GLY A 47 14.31 25.98 -27.84
C GLY A 47 15.54 26.28 -26.98
N ARG A 48 15.47 27.41 -26.27
CA ARG A 48 16.57 27.91 -25.43
C ARG A 48 16.13 28.20 -23.99
N ILE A 49 17.02 27.95 -23.05
CA ILE A 49 16.87 28.31 -21.65
C ILE A 49 18.03 29.21 -21.24
N GLU A 50 17.72 30.39 -20.73
CA GLU A 50 18.68 31.41 -20.30
C GLU A 50 18.43 31.78 -18.84
N ILE A 51 19.40 31.51 -17.97
CA ILE A 51 19.28 31.73 -16.52
C ILE A 51 20.33 32.76 -16.08
N GLY A 52 19.91 33.76 -15.32
CA GLY A 52 20.78 34.79 -14.76
C GLY A 52 21.72 34.30 -13.66
N ASP A 53 22.36 35.25 -12.98
CA ASP A 53 23.23 35.00 -11.83
C ASP A 53 22.40 34.76 -10.57
N ASN A 54 22.90 33.90 -9.67
CA ASN A 54 22.33 33.61 -8.34
C ASN A 54 20.86 33.16 -8.34
N VAL A 55 20.46 32.38 -9.35
CA VAL A 55 19.10 31.82 -9.43
C VAL A 55 19.02 30.50 -8.66
N PHE A 56 17.96 30.33 -7.86
CA PHE A 56 17.74 29.13 -7.05
C PHE A 56 16.40 28.44 -7.35
N PHE A 57 16.43 27.14 -7.63
CA PHE A 57 15.26 26.27 -7.74
C PHE A 57 15.17 25.28 -6.57
N ASN A 58 13.99 25.18 -5.96
CA ASN A 58 13.70 24.18 -4.93
C ASN A 58 13.34 22.82 -5.56
N ASN A 59 12.79 21.89 -4.76
CA ASN A 59 12.51 20.53 -5.20
C ASN A 59 11.43 20.49 -6.29
N GLY A 60 11.61 19.63 -7.29
CA GLY A 60 10.58 19.29 -8.29
C GLY A 60 10.26 20.36 -9.34
N CYS A 61 11.11 21.37 -9.54
CA CYS A 61 10.87 22.39 -10.56
C CYS A 61 11.17 21.88 -11.99
N GLY A 62 10.46 22.40 -12.99
CA GLY A 62 10.63 22.05 -14.41
C GLY A 62 10.69 23.26 -15.34
N LEU A 63 11.62 23.26 -16.30
CA LEU A 63 11.72 24.24 -17.39
C LEU A 63 11.61 23.52 -18.74
N HIS A 64 10.57 23.78 -19.52
CA HIS A 64 10.31 23.07 -20.77
C HIS A 64 10.23 24.06 -21.93
N ALA A 65 11.34 24.22 -22.64
CA ALA A 65 11.52 25.20 -23.69
C ALA A 65 11.46 24.57 -25.09
N ARG A 66 10.60 25.11 -25.95
CA ARG A 66 10.57 24.88 -27.40
C ARG A 66 11.00 26.10 -28.21
N GLN A 67 10.91 27.30 -27.61
CA GLN A 67 11.36 28.57 -28.18
C GLN A 67 12.35 29.29 -27.26
N LEU A 68 11.91 29.86 -26.13
CA LEU A 68 12.75 30.58 -25.18
C LEU A 68 12.09 30.68 -23.80
N ILE A 69 12.83 30.25 -22.77
CA ILE A 69 12.58 30.59 -21.37
C ILE A 69 13.77 31.41 -20.87
N SER A 70 13.53 32.65 -20.44
CA SER A 70 14.55 33.56 -19.89
C SER A 70 14.23 33.92 -18.45
N ILE A 71 15.23 33.86 -17.57
CA ILE A 71 15.09 34.07 -16.12
C ILE A 71 16.16 35.06 -15.65
N GLY A 72 15.74 36.17 -15.06
CA GLY A 72 16.60 37.20 -14.51
C GLY A 72 17.36 36.75 -13.26
N SER A 73 18.45 37.47 -12.96
CA SER A 73 19.31 37.19 -11.81
C SER A 73 18.57 37.36 -10.47
N GLU A 74 19.09 36.75 -9.40
CA GLU A 74 18.57 36.88 -8.02
C GLU A 74 17.11 36.42 -7.86
N THR A 75 16.61 35.59 -8.77
CA THR A 75 15.25 35.04 -8.74
C THR A 75 15.23 33.67 -8.08
N ILE A 76 14.24 33.43 -7.22
CA ILE A 76 14.10 32.20 -6.44
C ILE A 76 12.74 31.52 -6.68
N PHE A 77 12.76 30.19 -6.74
CA PHE A 77 11.59 29.36 -7.02
C PHE A 77 11.29 28.41 -5.85
N GLY A 78 10.02 28.34 -5.45
CA GLY A 78 9.45 27.38 -4.51
C GLY A 78 9.43 25.96 -5.06
N GLU A 79 8.81 25.04 -4.34
CA GLU A 79 8.73 23.63 -4.76
C GLU A 79 7.74 23.46 -5.91
N ASN A 80 8.01 22.52 -6.83
CA ASN A 80 7.12 22.13 -7.93
C ASN A 80 6.71 23.27 -8.89
N VAL A 81 7.57 24.26 -9.10
CA VAL A 81 7.31 25.32 -10.08
C VAL A 81 7.63 24.83 -11.50
N HIS A 82 6.69 24.98 -12.43
CA HIS A 82 6.86 24.53 -13.82
C HIS A 82 6.67 25.67 -14.82
N VAL A 83 7.52 25.72 -15.84
CA VAL A 83 7.50 26.75 -16.89
C VAL A 83 7.40 26.10 -18.26
N TYR A 84 6.40 26.48 -19.04
CA TYR A 84 6.14 25.99 -20.40
C TYR A 84 6.02 27.16 -21.36
N ASP A 85 6.84 27.20 -22.41
CA ASP A 85 6.76 28.21 -23.48
C ASP A 85 5.93 27.74 -24.69
N HIS A 86 5.17 26.66 -24.53
CA HIS A 86 4.42 26.02 -25.59
C HIS A 86 3.11 25.40 -25.09
N ASN A 87 2.17 25.21 -26.00
CA ASN A 87 0.90 24.49 -25.80
C ASN A 87 0.61 23.63 -27.02
N HIS A 88 -0.06 22.49 -26.83
CA HIS A 88 -0.52 21.66 -27.95
C HIS A 88 -1.47 22.45 -28.86
N ARG A 89 -1.42 22.18 -30.16
CA ARG A 89 -2.47 22.57 -31.10
C ARG A 89 -3.61 21.56 -31.00
N PHE A 90 -4.84 22.05 -31.10
CA PHE A 90 -6.05 21.25 -30.95
C PHE A 90 -7.18 21.77 -31.86
N ALA A 91 -6.83 22.50 -32.92
CA ALA A 91 -7.80 23.13 -33.81
C ALA A 91 -8.39 22.17 -34.84
N ASP A 92 -7.66 21.10 -35.19
CA ASP A 92 -8.13 20.09 -36.15
C ASP A 92 -8.79 18.93 -35.40
N PRO A 93 -10.11 18.72 -35.49
CA PRO A 93 -10.78 17.62 -34.79
C PRO A 93 -10.51 16.24 -35.43
N THR A 94 -9.89 16.18 -36.61
CA THR A 94 -9.65 14.93 -37.36
C THR A 94 -8.29 14.30 -37.09
N VAL A 95 -7.39 15.04 -36.43
CA VAL A 95 -6.03 14.60 -36.08
C VAL A 95 -5.91 14.53 -34.56
N ALA A 96 -5.29 13.49 -34.01
CA ALA A 96 -5.06 13.41 -32.56
C ALA A 96 -4.23 14.60 -32.08
N ILE A 97 -4.58 15.19 -30.92
CA ILE A 97 -3.95 16.41 -30.37
C ILE A 97 -2.41 16.31 -30.31
N LYS A 98 -1.88 15.14 -29.97
CA LYS A 98 -0.43 14.89 -29.90
C LYS A 98 0.30 15.08 -31.24
N ASP A 99 -0.40 14.86 -32.36
CA ASP A 99 0.17 14.85 -33.71
C ASP A 99 -0.01 16.20 -34.43
N GLN A 100 -0.80 17.11 -33.85
CA GLN A 100 -1.04 18.45 -34.41
C GLN A 100 0.11 19.45 -34.14
N GLY A 101 1.09 19.07 -33.31
CA GLY A 101 2.21 19.93 -32.95
C GLY A 101 1.86 20.99 -31.89
N TYR A 102 2.64 22.08 -31.86
CA TYR A 102 2.62 23.05 -30.76
C TYR A 102 2.49 24.50 -31.25
N THR A 103 1.83 25.33 -30.44
CA THR A 103 2.01 26.79 -30.48
C THR A 103 3.11 27.16 -29.49
N GLU A 104 3.97 28.10 -29.86
CA GLU A 104 5.17 28.47 -29.09
C GLU A 104 5.19 30.00 -28.90
N ALA A 105 5.51 30.47 -27.70
CA ALA A 105 5.73 31.89 -27.41
C ALA A 105 6.69 32.03 -26.20
N PRO A 106 7.66 32.96 -26.24
CA PRO A 106 8.70 33.04 -25.23
C PRO A 106 8.13 33.35 -23.85
N VAL A 107 8.72 32.76 -22.81
CA VAL A 107 8.46 33.12 -21.41
C VAL A 107 9.64 33.91 -20.86
N ARG A 108 9.36 35.03 -20.19
CA ARG A 108 10.39 35.90 -19.59
C ARG A 108 10.06 36.17 -18.14
N ILE A 109 11.00 35.88 -17.25
CA ILE A 109 10.90 36.15 -15.82
C ILE A 109 12.00 37.15 -15.45
N GLY A 110 11.62 38.26 -14.81
CA GLY A 110 12.52 39.32 -14.39
C GLY A 110 13.49 38.91 -13.29
N ARG A 111 14.30 39.87 -12.84
CA ARG A 111 15.23 39.69 -11.71
C ARG A 111 14.52 39.93 -10.37
N HIS A 112 15.15 39.47 -9.28
CA HIS A 112 14.67 39.67 -7.91
C HIS A 112 13.23 39.17 -7.68
N CYS A 113 12.81 38.12 -8.38
CA CYS A 113 11.46 37.57 -8.23
C CYS A 113 11.43 36.44 -7.20
N TRP A 114 10.29 36.29 -6.52
CA TRP A 114 9.98 35.09 -5.72
C TRP A 114 8.77 34.38 -6.30
N ILE A 115 8.98 33.17 -6.81
CA ILE A 115 7.91 32.33 -7.35
C ILE A 115 7.52 31.29 -6.30
N GLY A 116 6.30 31.36 -5.78
CA GLY A 116 5.77 30.48 -4.75
C GLY A 116 5.67 29.01 -5.20
N SER A 117 5.49 28.09 -4.24
CA SER A 117 5.38 26.66 -4.56
C SER A 117 4.14 26.33 -5.38
N ASN A 118 4.22 25.28 -6.20
CA ASN A 118 3.15 24.79 -7.09
C ASN A 118 2.62 25.85 -8.06
N VAL A 119 3.49 26.74 -8.54
CA VAL A 119 3.15 27.72 -9.58
C VAL A 119 3.42 27.13 -10.97
N THR A 120 2.52 27.39 -11.91
CA THR A 120 2.70 27.04 -13.33
C THR A 120 2.74 28.31 -14.17
N ILE A 121 3.81 28.52 -14.93
CA ILE A 121 3.99 29.67 -15.83
C ILE A 121 3.82 29.20 -17.27
N LEU A 122 2.86 29.79 -17.97
CA LEU A 122 2.41 29.35 -19.28
C LEU A 122 3.00 30.19 -20.42
N LYS A 123 2.87 29.63 -21.62
CA LYS A 123 3.34 30.16 -22.88
C LYS A 123 3.04 31.65 -23.05
N GLY A 124 4.06 32.42 -23.41
CA GLY A 124 3.94 33.85 -23.71
C GLY A 124 3.88 34.78 -22.51
N SER A 125 4.08 34.27 -21.29
CA SER A 125 4.03 35.10 -20.08
C SER A 125 5.30 35.92 -19.87
N THR A 126 5.13 37.17 -19.42
CA THR A 126 6.22 38.03 -18.97
C THR A 126 6.00 38.39 -17.50
N ILE A 127 7.00 38.19 -16.64
CA ILE A 127 6.97 38.61 -15.24
C ILE A 127 8.02 39.70 -15.07
N GLY A 128 7.60 40.90 -14.66
CA GLY A 128 8.50 42.02 -14.42
C GLY A 128 9.40 41.83 -13.19
N ASP A 129 10.43 42.67 -13.08
CA ASP A 129 11.37 42.66 -11.96
C ASP A 129 10.68 42.86 -10.60
N ASN A 130 11.32 42.40 -9.52
CA ASN A 130 10.86 42.57 -8.13
C ASN A 130 9.45 42.00 -7.86
N THR A 131 9.04 40.97 -8.60
CA THR A 131 7.69 40.43 -8.52
C THR A 131 7.61 39.19 -7.63
N VAL A 132 6.54 39.10 -6.84
CA VAL A 132 6.19 37.92 -6.04
C VAL A 132 4.97 37.23 -6.62
N ILE A 133 5.08 35.94 -6.90
CA ILE A 133 3.95 35.08 -7.28
C ILE A 133 3.59 34.17 -6.12
N GLY A 134 2.36 34.28 -5.61
CA GLY A 134 1.84 33.43 -4.55
C GLY A 134 1.80 31.95 -4.95
N ALA A 135 1.83 31.07 -3.95
CA ALA A 135 1.77 29.63 -4.18
C ALA A 135 0.46 29.21 -4.88
N GLY A 136 0.53 28.21 -5.75
CA GLY A 136 -0.63 27.66 -6.46
C GLY A 136 -1.12 28.47 -7.67
N CYS A 137 -0.52 29.61 -7.98
CA CYS A 137 -0.94 30.43 -9.12
C CYS A 137 -0.65 29.76 -10.47
N VAL A 138 -1.54 29.96 -11.44
CA VAL A 138 -1.29 29.72 -12.87
C VAL A 138 -1.11 31.07 -13.54
N VAL A 139 0.08 31.31 -14.09
CA VAL A 139 0.43 32.58 -14.74
C VAL A 139 0.29 32.43 -16.25
N SER A 140 -0.61 33.20 -16.83
CA SER A 140 -0.76 33.37 -18.28
C SER A 140 -0.86 34.86 -18.60
N GLY A 141 0.16 35.41 -19.28
CA GLY A 141 0.20 36.81 -19.70
C GLY A 141 1.24 37.65 -18.96
N ASP A 142 1.10 38.96 -19.08
CA ASP A 142 2.09 39.92 -18.57
C ASP A 142 1.75 40.37 -17.14
N ILE A 143 2.75 40.29 -16.26
CA ILE A 143 2.71 40.79 -14.89
C ILE A 143 3.72 41.93 -14.80
N PRO A 144 3.30 43.16 -14.44
CA PRO A 144 4.19 44.30 -14.34
C PRO A 144 5.23 44.10 -13.22
N ALA A 145 6.32 44.87 -13.29
CA ALA A 145 7.31 44.90 -12.22
C ALA A 145 6.70 45.40 -10.89
N ASP A 146 7.40 45.16 -9.79
CA ASP A 146 7.04 45.62 -8.44
C ASP A 146 5.64 45.16 -7.99
N SER A 147 5.29 43.93 -8.36
CA SER A 147 3.95 43.36 -8.17
C SER A 147 3.93 42.17 -7.21
N VAL A 148 2.79 41.97 -6.54
CA VAL A 148 2.50 40.75 -5.78
C VAL A 148 1.22 40.13 -6.32
N VAL A 149 1.34 38.97 -6.95
CA VAL A 149 0.20 38.19 -7.46
C VAL A 149 -0.20 37.16 -6.42
N ARG A 150 -1.50 37.09 -6.12
CA ARG A 150 -2.08 36.12 -5.19
C ARG A 150 -3.27 35.44 -5.84
N MET A 151 -3.45 34.16 -5.54
CA MET A 151 -4.67 33.45 -5.91
C MET A 151 -5.75 33.80 -4.87
N GLU A 152 -6.83 34.44 -5.30
CA GLU A 152 -8.03 34.56 -4.47
C GLU A 152 -8.83 33.26 -4.58
N SER A 153 -9.02 32.58 -3.45
CA SER A 153 -9.94 31.45 -3.35
C SER A 153 -10.82 31.66 -2.13
N SER A 154 -12.13 31.66 -2.33
CA SER A 154 -13.07 31.57 -1.21
C SER A 154 -13.16 30.10 -0.80
N LEU A 155 -12.75 29.80 0.43
CA LEU A 155 -12.94 28.47 1.00
C LEU A 155 -14.43 28.29 1.29
N ARG A 156 -15.12 27.52 0.46
CA ARG A 156 -16.49 27.11 0.76
C ARG A 156 -16.45 25.90 1.71
N VAL A 157 -16.93 26.11 2.93
CA VAL A 157 -17.05 25.06 3.95
C VAL A 157 -18.53 24.75 4.11
N ASP A 158 -18.99 23.69 3.45
CA ASP A 158 -20.33 23.16 3.69
C ASP A 158 -20.25 22.10 4.81
N PRO A 159 -21.13 22.15 5.82
CA PRO A 159 -21.22 21.10 6.81
C PRO A 159 -21.71 19.79 6.17
N ILE A 160 -21.10 18.66 6.54
CA ILE A 160 -21.58 17.33 6.16
C ILE A 160 -22.96 17.13 6.79
N ARG A 161 -24.01 17.05 5.97
CA ARG A 161 -25.34 16.62 6.41
C ARG A 161 -25.26 15.14 6.79
N ARG A 162 -25.09 14.87 8.08
CA ARG A 162 -25.32 13.53 8.65
C ARG A 162 -26.83 13.39 8.81
N ALA A 163 -27.40 12.30 8.30
CA ALA A 163 -28.80 11.97 8.58
C ALA A 163 -28.97 11.88 10.11
N GLU A 164 -29.89 12.65 10.67
CA GLU A 164 -30.23 12.51 12.08
C GLU A 164 -30.80 11.10 12.31
N PRO A 165 -30.36 10.39 13.37
CA PRO A 165 -31.00 9.14 13.75
C PRO A 165 -32.47 9.44 14.10
N ALA A 166 -33.39 8.69 13.48
CA ALA A 166 -34.82 8.81 13.69
C ALA A 166 -35.14 8.79 15.19
N VAL A 167 -35.68 9.90 15.69
CA VAL A 167 -36.09 10.08 17.09
C VAL A 167 -37.32 9.20 17.33
N VAL A 168 -37.16 8.16 18.15
CA VAL A 168 -38.27 7.44 18.77
C VAL A 168 -38.93 8.40 19.74
N ALA A 169 -40.18 8.77 19.46
CA ALA A 169 -41.00 9.60 20.32
C ALA A 169 -41.38 8.85 21.60
N ALA A 170 -41.06 9.43 22.77
CA ALA A 170 -41.72 9.12 24.02
C ALA A 170 -41.90 10.40 24.84
N VAL A 171 -43.16 10.64 25.19
CA VAL A 171 -43.75 11.77 25.88
C VAL A 171 -43.45 11.69 27.38
N ALA A 172 -43.09 12.82 28.03
CA ALA A 172 -43.77 13.36 29.23
C ALA A 172 -42.89 14.35 30.05
N SER A 173 -43.35 15.62 30.07
CA SER A 173 -43.49 16.56 31.21
C SER A 173 -42.31 16.92 32.15
N ALA A 174 -41.80 18.16 31.95
CA ALA A 174 -41.68 19.31 32.88
C ALA A 174 -40.88 19.21 34.22
N PRO A 175 -40.46 20.33 34.85
CA PRO A 175 -39.96 21.62 34.34
C PRO A 175 -38.60 22.05 34.97
N THR A 176 -38.00 23.03 34.30
CA THR A 176 -36.93 23.98 34.68
C THR A 176 -36.53 24.15 36.16
N VAL A 177 -35.21 24.17 36.41
CA VAL A 177 -34.56 25.11 37.34
C VAL A 177 -33.30 25.66 36.67
N ALA A 178 -33.10 26.97 36.85
CA ALA A 178 -32.13 27.82 36.18
C ALA A 178 -30.71 27.72 36.75
N ALA A 179 -29.76 28.14 35.90
CA ALA A 179 -28.55 28.90 36.17
C ALA A 179 -27.59 28.42 37.29
N ASP A 180 -26.36 28.10 36.90
CA ASP A 180 -25.32 29.10 37.13
C ASP A 180 -24.12 28.93 36.20
N ALA A 181 -23.59 30.07 35.77
CA ALA A 181 -22.40 30.19 34.96
C ALA A 181 -21.23 30.60 35.87
N THR A 182 -20.15 29.82 35.87
CA THR A 182 -18.83 30.36 36.21
C THR A 182 -17.77 29.72 35.33
N ALA A 183 -17.17 30.56 34.49
CA ALA A 183 -15.93 30.32 33.79
C ALA A 183 -14.76 30.26 34.78
N ALA A 184 -13.82 29.34 34.57
CA ALA A 184 -12.44 29.51 34.96
C ALA A 184 -11.54 28.68 34.03
N ALA A 185 -10.71 29.40 33.28
CA ALA A 185 -9.57 28.86 32.56
C ALA A 185 -8.43 28.54 33.54
N GLY A 186 -7.66 27.49 33.26
CA GLY A 186 -6.39 27.26 33.97
C GLY A 186 -5.77 25.88 33.78
N HIS A 187 -4.74 25.85 32.92
CA HIS A 187 -3.49 25.08 33.03
C HIS A 187 -3.47 23.54 33.09
N ASP A 188 -2.70 23.00 32.13
CA ASP A 188 -1.65 21.99 32.26
C ASP A 188 -1.78 20.92 33.35
N SER A 189 -1.83 19.64 32.94
CA SER A 189 -0.84 18.67 33.43
C SER A 189 -0.87 17.37 32.62
N ALA A 190 0.32 16.80 32.47
CA ALA A 190 0.58 15.47 31.94
C ALA A 190 -0.01 14.39 32.86
N GLY A 191 -0.75 13.44 32.31
CA GLY A 191 -0.97 12.11 32.91
C GLY A 191 -0.27 11.09 32.01
N GLY A 192 0.69 10.28 32.46
CA GLY A 192 0.74 9.61 33.76
C GLY A 192 -0.13 8.35 33.71
N ALA A 193 0.16 7.44 32.78
CA ALA A 193 -0.52 6.14 32.71
C ALA A 193 -0.12 5.30 33.94
N ALA A 194 -1.06 5.19 34.88
CA ALA A 194 -0.97 4.32 36.03
C ALA A 194 -1.03 2.85 35.59
N ALA A 195 -0.11 2.04 36.13
CA ALA A 195 -0.14 0.59 36.01
C ALA A 195 -1.38 0.03 36.75
N PRO A 196 -2.12 -0.94 36.18
CA PRO A 196 -3.18 -1.60 36.90
C PRO A 196 -2.61 -2.59 37.91
N THR A 197 -3.28 -2.59 39.05
CA THR A 197 -3.06 -3.39 40.25
C THR A 197 -3.24 -4.88 40.02
N THR A 198 -2.47 -5.63 40.82
CA THR A 198 -2.26 -7.07 40.82
C THR A 198 -3.54 -7.89 41.03
N ALA A 199 -3.82 -8.80 40.11
CA ALA A 199 -4.71 -9.95 40.30
C ALA A 199 -3.96 -11.25 39.95
N GLY A 200 -3.96 -12.21 40.89
CA GLY A 200 -3.70 -13.65 40.71
C GLY A 200 -2.45 -14.09 39.93
N ALA A 201 -1.46 -14.66 40.62
CA ALA A 201 -0.31 -15.34 40.02
C ALA A 201 -0.71 -16.64 39.28
N GLY A 202 -1.19 -16.52 38.06
CA GLY A 202 -0.86 -17.43 36.97
C GLY A 202 0.24 -16.78 36.14
N ASP A 203 1.19 -17.55 35.61
CA ASP A 203 2.25 -17.00 34.75
C ASP A 203 1.65 -16.16 33.63
N ALA A 204 2.13 -14.92 33.47
CA ALA A 204 1.69 -14.04 32.40
C ALA A 204 1.96 -14.69 31.03
N PRO A 205 1.09 -14.50 30.02
CA PRO A 205 1.27 -15.11 28.72
C PRO A 205 2.59 -14.67 28.09
N THR A 206 3.24 -15.59 27.37
CA THR A 206 4.42 -15.26 26.56
C THR A 206 4.04 -14.25 25.49
N ARG A 207 4.72 -13.11 25.47
CA ARG A 207 4.45 -12.02 24.51
C ARG A 207 5.41 -12.10 23.32
N VAL A 208 4.85 -12.25 22.13
CA VAL A 208 5.59 -12.18 20.87
C VAL A 208 5.48 -10.78 20.29
N LEU A 209 6.61 -10.11 20.10
CA LEU A 209 6.65 -8.82 19.42
C LEU A 209 6.62 -9.04 17.91
N VAL A 210 5.48 -8.78 17.30
CA VAL A 210 5.27 -8.82 15.86
C VAL A 210 5.70 -7.49 15.24
N LEU A 211 6.61 -7.53 14.26
CA LEU A 211 7.00 -6.34 13.51
C LEU A 211 6.23 -6.31 12.19
N ASP A 212 5.47 -5.23 11.99
CA ASP A 212 4.72 -5.02 10.75
C ASP A 212 4.79 -3.56 10.30
N THR A 213 4.42 -3.28 9.06
CA THR A 213 4.37 -1.90 8.57
C THR A 213 3.15 -1.20 9.16
N VAL A 214 2.00 -1.88 9.15
CA VAL A 214 0.70 -1.41 9.64
C VAL A 214 -0.24 -2.60 9.80
N MET A 215 -1.28 -2.50 10.64
CA MET A 215 -2.29 -3.56 10.83
C MET A 215 -3.61 -3.22 10.11
N ASP A 216 -3.53 -2.94 8.80
CA ASP A 216 -4.71 -2.76 7.94
C ASP A 216 -5.19 -4.09 7.35
N ARG A 217 -6.29 -4.08 6.59
CA ARG A 217 -6.78 -5.26 5.86
C ARG A 217 -5.88 -5.59 4.65
N GLY A 218 -4.75 -6.22 4.94
CA GLY A 218 -3.83 -6.84 3.98
C GLY A 218 -3.68 -8.35 4.22
N GLY A 219 -2.94 -9.04 3.35
CA GLY A 219 -2.82 -10.50 3.41
C GLY A 219 -2.07 -10.97 4.65
N ALA A 220 -0.86 -10.44 4.89
CA ALA A 220 -0.04 -10.84 6.04
C ALA A 220 -0.71 -10.45 7.37
N GLU A 221 -1.30 -9.25 7.42
CA GLU A 221 -2.02 -8.74 8.58
C GLU A 221 -3.26 -9.59 8.90
N THR A 222 -4.04 -9.97 7.89
CA THR A 222 -5.21 -10.85 8.05
C THR A 222 -4.81 -12.24 8.52
N MET A 223 -3.71 -12.79 7.98
CA MET A 223 -3.14 -14.04 8.48
C MET A 223 -2.80 -13.91 9.98
N MET A 224 -2.08 -12.87 10.39
CA MET A 224 -1.74 -12.68 11.80
C MET A 224 -2.97 -12.58 12.70
N MET A 225 -4.04 -11.93 12.22
CA MET A 225 -5.31 -11.87 12.95
C MET A 225 -6.01 -13.22 13.05
N ASN A 226 -5.98 -14.05 12.00
CA ASN A 226 -6.50 -15.42 12.06
C ASN A 226 -5.81 -16.21 13.18
N TYR A 227 -4.48 -16.10 13.27
CA TYR A 227 -3.71 -16.75 14.33
C TYR A 227 -4.02 -16.19 15.72
N LEU A 228 -4.09 -14.86 15.88
CA LEU A 228 -4.39 -14.22 17.18
C LEU A 228 -5.79 -14.57 17.72
N ARG A 229 -6.79 -14.66 16.84
CA ARG A 229 -8.17 -15.03 17.19
C ARG A 229 -8.26 -16.44 17.77
N HIS A 230 -7.46 -17.37 17.24
CA HIS A 230 -7.56 -18.81 17.54
C HIS A 230 -6.50 -19.33 18.52
N MET A 231 -5.43 -18.58 18.80
CA MET A 231 -4.50 -18.96 19.86
C MET A 231 -5.12 -18.87 21.26
N ASP A 232 -4.66 -19.74 22.14
CA ASP A 232 -4.90 -19.64 23.58
C ASP A 232 -4.08 -18.47 24.13
N ARG A 233 -4.72 -17.30 24.17
CA ARG A 233 -4.12 -16.04 24.60
C ARG A 233 -3.69 -16.00 26.06
N SER A 234 -4.07 -16.99 26.86
CA SER A 234 -3.53 -17.18 28.22
C SER A 234 -2.10 -17.73 28.21
N LYS A 235 -1.66 -18.35 27.11
CA LYS A 235 -0.31 -18.91 26.95
C LYS A 235 0.59 -18.05 26.07
N VAL A 236 0.09 -17.62 24.91
CA VAL A 236 0.83 -16.78 23.96
C VAL A 236 -0.07 -15.69 23.42
N THR A 237 0.42 -14.46 23.41
CA THR A 237 -0.29 -13.33 22.79
C THR A 237 0.66 -12.49 21.93
N TYR A 238 0.07 -11.67 21.04
CA TYR A 238 0.79 -10.79 20.14
C TYR A 238 0.73 -9.34 20.58
N ASP A 239 1.89 -8.69 20.52
CA ASP A 239 2.01 -7.24 20.52
C ASP A 239 2.64 -6.81 19.21
N PHE A 240 2.21 -5.67 18.67
CA PHE A 240 2.64 -5.22 17.36
C PHE A 240 3.46 -3.94 17.48
N LEU A 241 4.55 -3.88 16.72
CA LEU A 241 5.33 -2.68 16.52
C LEU A 241 5.23 -2.27 15.06
N VAL A 242 4.50 -1.18 14.81
CA VAL A 242 4.14 -0.70 13.46
C VAL A 242 4.93 0.55 13.06
N ASN A 243 5.00 0.83 11.76
CA ASN A 243 5.77 1.93 11.17
C ASN A 243 4.94 3.02 10.49
N ARG A 244 3.61 2.97 10.65
CA ARG A 244 2.69 4.01 10.22
C ARG A 244 2.12 4.75 11.42
N ASP A 245 1.90 6.05 11.23
CA ASP A 245 1.45 6.97 12.26
C ASP A 245 -0.04 7.30 12.07
N TYR A 246 -0.85 6.25 11.97
CA TYR A 246 -2.31 6.32 12.00
C TYR A 246 -2.86 5.08 12.72
N ARG A 247 -4.15 5.09 13.06
CA ARG A 247 -4.84 3.93 13.66
C ARG A 247 -5.41 3.06 12.55
N ALA A 248 -4.91 1.84 12.43
CA ALA A 248 -5.22 0.90 11.35
C ALA A 248 -6.46 0.04 11.63
N ALA A 249 -6.96 -0.66 10.60
CA ALA A 249 -8.23 -1.37 10.63
C ALA A 249 -8.36 -2.46 11.71
N TYR A 250 -7.28 -3.14 12.09
CA TYR A 250 -7.30 -4.23 13.08
C TYR A 250 -6.90 -3.78 14.50
N GLU A 251 -6.49 -2.53 14.73
CA GLU A 251 -5.94 -2.13 16.03
C GLU A 251 -6.96 -2.26 17.18
N ASP A 252 -8.22 -1.87 16.96
CA ASP A 252 -9.27 -1.99 17.97
C ASP A 252 -9.51 -3.46 18.35
N GLU A 253 -9.48 -4.35 17.36
CA GLU A 253 -9.65 -5.79 17.57
C GLU A 253 -8.44 -6.39 18.29
N ILE A 254 -7.22 -5.99 17.92
CA ILE A 254 -5.99 -6.42 18.59
C ILE A 254 -6.02 -6.05 20.08
N GLU A 255 -6.38 -4.81 20.39
CA GLU A 255 -6.50 -4.32 21.77
C GLU A 255 -7.60 -5.08 22.55
N ALA A 256 -8.76 -5.32 21.93
CA ALA A 256 -9.84 -6.11 22.53
C ALA A 256 -9.44 -7.57 22.80
N LEU A 257 -8.54 -8.13 21.98
CA LEU A 257 -7.96 -9.47 22.18
C LEU A 257 -6.77 -9.46 23.16
N GLY A 258 -6.43 -8.33 23.78
CA GLY A 258 -5.38 -8.22 24.80
C GLY A 258 -3.96 -8.00 24.27
N GLY A 259 -3.84 -7.74 22.96
CA GLY A 259 -2.61 -7.30 22.32
C GLY A 259 -2.36 -5.80 22.50
N ARG A 260 -1.12 -5.36 22.28
CA ARG A 260 -0.70 -3.96 22.40
C ARG A 260 -0.15 -3.47 21.07
N ILE A 261 -0.33 -2.19 20.78
CA ILE A 261 0.21 -1.54 19.59
C ILE A 261 1.26 -0.49 19.97
N TYR A 262 2.45 -0.59 19.39
CA TYR A 262 3.54 0.36 19.51
C TYR A 262 3.86 0.98 18.16
N ARG A 263 4.21 2.26 18.15
CA ARG A 263 4.54 3.00 16.93
C ARG A 263 6.01 3.35 16.89
N MET A 264 6.62 3.15 15.73
CA MET A 264 8.03 3.41 15.46
C MET A 264 8.18 4.27 14.22
N CYS A 265 9.25 5.06 14.15
CA CYS A 265 9.46 5.92 12.99
C CYS A 265 9.46 5.13 11.66
N PRO A 266 9.00 5.72 10.54
CA PRO A 266 8.96 5.04 9.25
C PRO A 266 10.34 4.55 8.79
N MET A 267 10.39 3.39 8.14
CA MET A 267 11.64 2.79 7.65
C MET A 267 12.10 3.36 6.29
N TYR A 268 12.44 4.65 6.26
CA TYR A 268 13.07 5.29 5.11
C TYR A 268 14.57 5.52 5.34
N PRO A 269 15.41 5.61 4.28
CA PRO A 269 16.85 5.76 4.44
C PRO A 269 17.30 6.89 5.38
N GLN A 270 16.58 8.03 5.38
CA GLN A 270 16.85 9.16 6.26
C GLN A 270 16.56 8.88 7.75
N TYR A 271 15.77 7.85 8.06
CA TYR A 271 15.35 7.50 9.42
C TYR A 271 16.02 6.23 9.96
N PHE A 272 16.84 5.49 9.18
CA PHE A 272 17.46 4.25 9.64
C PHE A 272 18.29 4.40 10.93
N GLY A 273 19.00 5.52 11.09
CA GLY A 273 19.74 5.81 12.33
C GLY A 273 18.82 6.03 13.53
N ARG A 274 17.68 6.71 13.31
CA ARG A 274 16.64 6.95 14.33
C ARG A 274 15.96 5.64 14.71
N TYR A 275 15.49 4.87 13.72
CA TYR A 275 14.85 3.55 13.92
C TYR A 275 15.74 2.65 14.78
N LYS A 276 17.03 2.55 14.45
CA LYS A 276 17.99 1.75 15.23
C LYS A 276 18.05 2.16 16.71
N LYS A 277 18.10 3.47 16.99
CA LYS A 277 18.19 4.00 18.36
C LYS A 277 16.89 3.76 19.13
N GLU A 278 15.76 4.07 18.51
CA GLU A 278 14.43 3.90 19.12
C GLU A 278 14.10 2.43 19.35
N PHE A 279 14.35 1.55 18.38
CA PHE A 279 14.10 0.12 18.51
C PHE A 279 14.95 -0.53 19.61
N ARG A 280 16.22 -0.12 19.74
CA ARG A 280 17.08 -0.58 20.84
C ARG A 280 16.56 -0.09 22.19
N ALA A 281 16.24 1.20 22.30
CA ALA A 281 15.71 1.76 23.53
C ALA A 281 14.40 1.08 23.94
N PHE A 282 13.52 0.79 22.97
CA PHE A 282 12.29 0.04 23.16
C PHE A 282 12.55 -1.35 23.74
N LEU A 283 13.38 -2.18 23.08
CA LEU A 283 13.68 -3.53 23.60
C LEU A 283 14.38 -3.52 24.96
N THR A 284 15.19 -2.49 25.25
CA THR A 284 15.79 -2.32 26.59
C THR A 284 14.73 -1.96 27.65
N ALA A 285 13.72 -1.17 27.29
CA ALA A 285 12.61 -0.81 28.18
C ALA A 285 11.58 -1.94 28.34
N HIS A 286 11.55 -2.89 27.41
CA HIS A 286 10.59 -4.00 27.37
C HIS A 286 11.30 -5.37 27.35
N PRO A 287 11.91 -5.79 28.48
CA PRO A 287 12.63 -7.06 28.57
C PRO A 287 11.73 -8.30 28.44
N GLU A 288 10.41 -8.14 28.53
CA GLU A 288 9.43 -9.21 28.32
C GLU A 288 9.44 -9.76 26.88
N TYR A 289 9.86 -8.95 25.89
CA TYR A 289 9.92 -9.38 24.49
C TYR A 289 11.14 -10.25 24.21
N ARG A 290 10.99 -11.54 24.48
CA ARG A 290 12.00 -12.57 24.20
C ARG A 290 11.84 -13.22 22.83
N ILE A 291 10.70 -13.01 22.17
CA ILE A 291 10.40 -13.50 20.83
C ILE A 291 10.06 -12.30 19.94
N ILE A 292 10.73 -12.19 18.81
CA ILE A 292 10.41 -11.20 17.77
C ILE A 292 10.06 -11.94 16.47
N HIS A 293 8.88 -11.67 15.94
CA HIS A 293 8.40 -12.20 14.67
C HIS A 293 8.22 -11.07 13.66
N SER A 294 9.05 -11.02 12.63
CA SER A 294 9.05 -9.90 11.68
C SER A 294 8.43 -10.29 10.32
N ASN A 295 7.35 -9.61 9.94
CA ASN A 295 6.68 -9.72 8.63
C ASN A 295 7.19 -8.67 7.62
N LEU A 296 8.29 -7.99 7.94
CA LEU A 296 8.82 -6.84 7.19
C LEU A 296 9.70 -7.22 5.99
N GLU A 297 9.68 -8.47 5.52
CA GLU A 297 10.51 -8.96 4.40
C GLU A 297 12.00 -8.64 4.60
N GLU A 298 12.69 -8.08 3.61
CA GLU A 298 14.11 -7.69 3.72
C GLU A 298 14.35 -6.65 4.82
N ARG A 299 13.34 -5.84 5.16
CA ARG A 299 13.45 -4.78 6.17
C ARG A 299 13.47 -5.35 7.59
N SER A 300 13.11 -6.63 7.76
CA SER A 300 13.35 -7.39 9.00
C SER A 300 14.82 -7.30 9.44
N TYR A 301 15.76 -7.04 8.51
CA TYR A 301 17.17 -6.81 8.80
C TYR A 301 17.38 -5.76 9.90
N PHE A 302 16.60 -4.67 9.91
CA PHE A 302 16.83 -3.57 10.86
C PHE A 302 16.51 -3.98 12.30
N GLY A 303 15.29 -4.48 12.53
CA GLY A 303 14.85 -4.92 13.86
C GLY A 303 15.64 -6.13 14.35
N LEU A 304 15.75 -7.18 13.53
CA LEU A 304 16.37 -8.44 13.96
C LEU A 304 17.89 -8.32 14.18
N ARG A 305 18.58 -7.42 13.45
CA ARG A 305 20.00 -7.14 13.72
C ARG A 305 20.21 -6.50 15.08
N GLU A 306 19.34 -5.58 15.50
CA GLU A 306 19.48 -4.95 16.82
C GLU A 306 19.03 -5.89 17.94
N ALA A 307 17.97 -6.68 17.71
CA ALA A 307 17.56 -7.74 18.63
C ALA A 307 18.66 -8.79 18.85
N SER A 308 19.37 -9.19 17.78
CA SER A 308 20.50 -10.12 17.87
C SER A 308 21.64 -9.56 18.74
N LYS A 309 21.92 -8.24 18.67
CA LYS A 309 22.95 -7.60 19.52
C LYS A 309 22.54 -7.51 20.99
N LEU A 310 21.24 -7.51 21.27
CA LEU A 310 20.70 -7.53 22.63
C LEU A 310 20.49 -8.96 23.16
N GLY A 311 20.82 -9.99 22.38
CA GLY A 311 20.69 -11.37 22.81
C GLY A 311 19.24 -11.87 22.91
N ILE A 312 18.29 -11.25 22.20
CA ILE A 312 16.91 -11.75 22.15
C ILE A 312 16.92 -13.17 21.57
N PRO A 313 16.44 -14.20 22.28
CA PRO A 313 16.71 -15.60 21.93
C PRO A 313 16.03 -16.04 20.64
N VAL A 314 14.76 -15.68 20.42
CA VAL A 314 13.98 -16.14 19.26
C VAL A 314 13.71 -14.96 18.32
N ARG A 315 14.24 -15.05 17.09
CA ARG A 315 14.23 -13.98 16.09
C ARG A 315 13.79 -14.57 14.74
N ILE A 316 12.53 -14.38 14.40
CA ILE A 316 11.89 -14.96 13.22
C ILE A 316 11.78 -13.87 12.15
N ALA A 317 12.25 -14.16 10.94
CA ALA A 317 11.88 -13.40 9.75
C ALA A 317 10.90 -14.24 8.92
N HIS A 318 9.85 -13.61 8.41
CA HIS A 318 8.79 -14.28 7.67
C HIS A 318 8.65 -13.68 6.27
N ALA A 319 8.78 -14.54 5.25
CA ALA A 319 8.57 -14.20 3.84
C ALA A 319 7.10 -14.42 3.43
N HIS A 320 6.47 -13.38 2.86
CA HIS A 320 5.07 -13.38 2.39
C HIS A 320 4.94 -13.17 0.89
N ASN A 321 5.94 -12.57 0.25
CA ASN A 321 5.85 -12.16 -1.15
C ASN A 321 7.17 -12.41 -1.93
N ARG A 322 7.06 -12.38 -3.25
CA ARG A 322 8.18 -12.43 -4.20
C ARG A 322 8.14 -11.21 -5.13
N PRO A 323 8.70 -10.06 -4.72
CA PRO A 323 8.80 -8.90 -5.59
C PRO A 323 9.54 -9.21 -6.90
N VAL A 324 8.90 -8.94 -8.03
CA VAL A 324 9.49 -9.04 -9.38
C VAL A 324 9.84 -7.65 -9.90
N GLY A 325 11.00 -7.52 -10.55
CA GLY A 325 11.47 -6.27 -11.18
C GLY A 325 12.71 -5.64 -10.52
N PHE A 326 13.47 -4.91 -11.33
CA PHE A 326 14.68 -4.20 -10.93
C PHE A 326 14.46 -2.69 -10.95
N ASP A 327 14.61 -2.04 -9.79
CA ASP A 327 14.70 -0.59 -9.68
C ASP A 327 16.00 -0.19 -8.94
N LEU A 328 16.33 1.10 -8.88
CA LEU A 328 17.49 1.59 -8.14
C LEU A 328 17.44 1.26 -6.63
N LYS A 329 16.26 1.00 -6.07
CA LYS A 329 16.08 0.56 -4.68
C LYS A 329 16.40 -0.94 -4.53
N SER A 330 16.35 -1.73 -5.61
CA SER A 330 16.69 -3.15 -5.62
C SER A 330 18.10 -3.43 -5.09
N ILE A 331 19.08 -2.56 -5.30
CA ILE A 331 20.45 -2.76 -4.77
C ILE A 331 20.44 -2.78 -3.24
N PHE A 332 19.71 -1.86 -2.60
CA PHE A 332 19.58 -1.82 -1.14
C PHE A 332 18.75 -3.00 -0.62
N ARG A 333 17.66 -3.34 -1.33
CA ARG A 333 16.83 -4.51 -1.03
C ARG A 333 17.67 -5.79 -1.02
N GLU A 334 18.46 -5.99 -2.06
CA GLU A 334 19.37 -7.13 -2.18
C GLU A 334 20.42 -7.18 -1.08
N TYR A 335 21.01 -6.04 -0.73
CA TYR A 335 21.96 -5.97 0.38
C TYR A 335 21.35 -6.44 1.70
N PHE A 336 20.15 -5.95 2.06
CA PHE A 336 19.49 -6.32 3.30
C PHE A 336 19.02 -7.78 3.30
N ARG A 337 18.43 -8.23 2.17
CA ARG A 337 18.03 -9.62 1.93
C ARG A 337 19.18 -10.59 2.17
N LEU A 338 20.33 -10.38 1.52
CA LEU A 338 21.51 -11.25 1.64
C LEU A 338 22.14 -11.22 3.04
N ARG A 339 21.92 -10.17 3.83
CA ARG A 339 22.47 -10.02 5.18
C ARG A 339 21.52 -10.53 6.27
N LEU A 340 20.22 -10.55 6.03
CA LEU A 340 19.17 -10.90 6.98
C LEU A 340 19.38 -12.27 7.66
N PRO A 341 19.69 -13.38 6.94
CA PRO A 341 19.81 -14.72 7.56
C PRO A 341 20.84 -14.83 8.69
N LYS A 342 21.81 -13.91 8.75
CA LYS A 342 22.82 -13.89 9.82
C LYS A 342 22.26 -13.45 11.18
N TYR A 343 21.10 -12.82 11.19
CA TYR A 343 20.48 -12.24 12.38
C TYR A 343 19.20 -12.96 12.81
N THR A 344 18.71 -13.90 12.00
CA THR A 344 17.54 -14.74 12.30
C THR A 344 17.96 -16.00 13.06
N THR A 345 17.13 -16.48 13.97
CA THR A 345 17.21 -17.87 14.45
C THR A 345 16.36 -18.79 13.59
N HIS A 346 15.21 -18.30 13.13
CA HIS A 346 14.25 -19.06 12.36
C HIS A 346 13.85 -18.27 11.11
N MET A 347 13.68 -18.99 10.00
CA MET A 347 13.28 -18.45 8.70
C MET A 347 11.92 -19.05 8.37
N PHE A 348 10.89 -18.22 8.32
CA PHE A 348 9.52 -18.63 8.04
C PHE A 348 9.13 -18.19 6.63
N ALA A 349 8.30 -18.97 5.96
CA ALA A 349 7.71 -18.58 4.69
C ALA A 349 6.29 -19.11 4.55
N CYS A 350 5.45 -18.36 3.83
CA CYS A 350 4.11 -18.81 3.46
C CYS A 350 4.10 -19.81 2.28
N GLY A 351 5.25 -19.98 1.62
CA GLY A 351 5.43 -20.89 0.49
C GLY A 351 6.89 -20.95 0.04
N GLU A 352 7.23 -21.93 -0.80
CA GLU A 352 8.61 -22.21 -1.20
C GLU A 352 9.24 -21.02 -1.93
N GLU A 353 8.53 -20.47 -2.92
CA GLU A 353 9.04 -19.35 -3.74
C GLU A 353 9.30 -18.07 -2.94
N ALA A 354 8.46 -17.77 -1.94
CA ALA A 354 8.66 -16.61 -1.06
C ALA A 354 9.90 -16.80 -0.19
N GLY A 355 10.08 -18.01 0.37
CA GLY A 355 11.26 -18.38 1.16
C GLY A 355 12.55 -18.34 0.33
N ASP A 356 12.52 -18.90 -0.88
CA ASP A 356 13.65 -18.90 -1.80
C ASP A 356 14.04 -17.48 -2.19
N TRP A 357 13.06 -16.60 -2.40
CA TRP A 357 13.34 -15.20 -2.65
C TRP A 357 13.99 -14.53 -1.43
N LEU A 358 13.40 -14.61 -0.23
CA LEU A 358 13.92 -13.84 0.91
C LEU A 358 15.24 -14.41 1.47
N PHE A 359 15.37 -15.73 1.55
CA PHE A 359 16.48 -16.40 2.22
C PHE A 359 17.48 -17.07 1.26
N GLY A 360 17.12 -17.23 -0.02
CA GLY A 360 17.90 -17.94 -1.03
C GLY A 360 17.67 -19.45 -0.97
N GLU A 361 17.61 -20.09 -2.14
CA GLU A 361 17.36 -21.53 -2.33
C GLU A 361 18.25 -22.43 -1.46
N LYS A 362 19.51 -22.01 -1.24
CA LYS A 362 20.46 -22.72 -0.37
C LYS A 362 19.99 -22.90 1.09
N ASN A 363 19.03 -22.10 1.54
CA ASN A 363 18.47 -22.17 2.88
C ASN A 363 17.11 -22.89 2.93
N ARG A 364 16.57 -23.37 1.80
CA ARG A 364 15.22 -23.94 1.70
C ARG A 364 14.93 -25.02 2.73
N SER A 365 15.87 -25.93 2.96
CA SER A 365 15.74 -27.02 3.96
C SER A 365 15.64 -26.54 5.42
N ARG A 366 15.97 -25.26 5.67
CA ARG A 366 15.90 -24.61 6.99
C ARG A 366 14.71 -23.66 7.11
N VAL A 367 13.94 -23.46 6.03
CA VAL A 367 12.76 -22.61 6.03
C VAL A 367 11.58 -23.41 6.56
N ILE A 368 10.93 -22.87 7.59
CA ILE A 368 9.73 -23.42 8.20
C ILE A 368 8.51 -22.84 7.46
N GLN A 369 7.60 -23.72 7.02
CA GLN A 369 6.39 -23.30 6.34
C GLN A 369 5.34 -22.90 7.38
N GLN A 370 5.10 -21.59 7.54
CA GLN A 370 3.93 -21.10 8.26
C GLN A 370 2.86 -20.78 7.22
N ARG A 371 1.81 -21.59 7.20
CA ARG A 371 0.75 -21.45 6.20
C ARG A 371 -0.07 -20.19 6.41
N ASN A 372 -0.61 -19.67 5.32
CA ASN A 372 -1.64 -18.64 5.35
C ASN A 372 -3.00 -19.25 5.69
N ALA A 373 -3.11 -19.73 6.94
CA ALA A 373 -4.26 -20.47 7.43
C ALA A 373 -5.48 -19.57 7.68
N ILE A 374 -6.66 -20.15 7.51
CA ILE A 374 -7.96 -19.48 7.62
C ILE A 374 -8.92 -20.32 8.47
N ASP A 375 -9.97 -19.69 8.99
CA ASP A 375 -11.11 -20.41 9.55
C ASP A 375 -11.95 -20.96 8.40
N THR A 376 -11.74 -22.24 8.05
CA THR A 376 -12.42 -22.87 6.92
C THR A 376 -13.92 -22.99 7.15
N GLY A 377 -14.37 -23.03 8.41
CA GLY A 377 -15.77 -23.06 8.79
C GLY A 377 -16.55 -21.83 8.32
N LEU A 378 -15.92 -20.64 8.36
CA LEU A 378 -16.54 -19.39 7.88
C LEU A 378 -16.78 -19.34 6.37
N TYR A 379 -16.12 -20.21 5.60
CA TYR A 379 -16.20 -20.28 4.14
C TYR A 379 -17.07 -21.43 3.64
N ARG A 380 -17.65 -22.23 4.53
CA ARG A 380 -18.57 -23.30 4.14
C ARG A 380 -19.74 -22.73 3.35
N TYR A 381 -19.95 -23.29 2.16
CA TYR A 381 -21.01 -22.86 1.27
C TYR A 381 -22.40 -23.04 1.89
N ASP A 382 -23.21 -21.99 1.78
CA ASP A 382 -24.58 -21.88 2.26
C ASP A 382 -25.38 -21.08 1.21
N GLU A 383 -26.33 -21.75 0.57
CA GLU A 383 -27.19 -21.16 -0.47
C GLU A 383 -27.95 -19.91 0.03
N SER A 384 -28.34 -19.88 1.30
CA SER A 384 -29.04 -18.74 1.87
C SER A 384 -28.14 -17.51 2.00
N VAL A 385 -26.85 -17.71 2.31
CA VAL A 385 -25.86 -16.63 2.37
C VAL A 385 -25.55 -16.12 0.96
N ARG A 386 -25.43 -17.03 -0.03
CA ARG A 386 -25.29 -16.66 -1.44
C ARG A 386 -26.45 -15.75 -1.89
N ALA A 387 -27.70 -16.18 -1.67
CA ALA A 387 -28.88 -15.41 -2.04
C ALA A 387 -28.93 -14.04 -1.33
N GLN A 388 -28.58 -13.99 -0.05
CA GLN A 388 -28.48 -12.72 0.70
C GLN A 388 -27.47 -11.75 0.09
N MET A 389 -26.27 -12.22 -0.27
CA MET A 389 -25.23 -11.36 -0.83
C MET A 389 -25.59 -10.85 -2.24
N ARG A 390 -26.19 -11.72 -3.07
CA ARG A 390 -26.69 -11.30 -4.39
C ARG A 390 -27.81 -10.27 -4.29
N ALA A 391 -28.72 -10.44 -3.33
CA ALA A 391 -29.76 -9.46 -3.04
C ALA A 391 -29.18 -8.13 -2.52
N GLU A 392 -28.23 -8.17 -1.56
CA GLU A 392 -27.58 -6.97 -1.01
C GLU A 392 -26.90 -6.15 -2.10
N PHE A 393 -26.22 -6.80 -3.04
CA PHE A 393 -25.54 -6.13 -4.13
C PHE A 393 -26.42 -5.88 -5.35
N GLY A 394 -27.69 -6.30 -5.34
CA GLY A 394 -28.64 -6.03 -6.41
C GLY A 394 -28.27 -6.71 -7.72
N THR A 395 -27.84 -7.97 -7.66
CA THR A 395 -27.55 -8.80 -8.84
C THR A 395 -28.86 -9.01 -9.65
N PRO A 396 -28.84 -8.84 -10.99
CA PRO A 396 -30.03 -8.85 -11.83
C PRO A 396 -30.89 -10.12 -11.76
N GLY A 397 -30.28 -11.29 -11.53
CA GLY A 397 -30.98 -12.57 -11.44
C GLY A 397 -30.16 -13.65 -10.74
N GLU A 398 -30.83 -14.75 -10.41
CA GLU A 398 -30.19 -15.94 -9.82
C GLU A 398 -29.25 -16.65 -10.80
N ASP A 399 -29.50 -16.50 -12.10
CA ASP A 399 -28.72 -17.05 -13.22
C ASP A 399 -27.59 -16.13 -13.69
N THR A 400 -27.46 -14.92 -13.12
CA THR A 400 -26.34 -14.02 -13.40
C THR A 400 -25.04 -14.67 -12.95
N PHE A 401 -24.06 -14.71 -13.85
CA PHE A 401 -22.72 -15.22 -13.54
C PHE A 401 -21.87 -14.14 -12.88
N VAL A 402 -21.44 -14.39 -11.65
CA VAL A 402 -20.67 -13.45 -10.83
C VAL A 402 -19.20 -13.86 -10.80
N LEU A 403 -18.36 -13.13 -11.53
CA LEU A 403 -16.91 -13.24 -11.44
C LEU A 403 -16.39 -12.40 -10.27
N GLY A 404 -15.53 -12.98 -9.45
CA GLY A 404 -15.02 -12.35 -8.23
C GLY A 404 -13.52 -12.08 -8.26
N HIS A 405 -13.14 -10.95 -7.67
CA HIS A 405 -11.75 -10.66 -7.31
C HIS A 405 -11.67 -10.01 -5.93
N VAL A 406 -10.78 -10.52 -5.09
CA VAL A 406 -10.48 -9.95 -3.77
C VAL A 406 -9.00 -9.58 -3.72
N GLY A 407 -8.73 -8.28 -3.59
CA GLY A 407 -7.37 -7.78 -3.60
C GLY A 407 -7.29 -6.26 -3.50
N ARG A 408 -6.19 -5.76 -2.92
CA ARG A 408 -5.89 -4.33 -2.92
C ARG A 408 -5.71 -3.83 -4.36
N PHE A 409 -6.28 -2.67 -4.68
CA PHE A 409 -6.01 -1.92 -5.90
C PHE A 409 -4.55 -1.44 -5.89
N PHE A 410 -3.69 -2.29 -6.42
CA PHE A 410 -2.25 -2.09 -6.52
C PHE A 410 -1.74 -2.72 -7.83
N PRO A 411 -0.68 -2.19 -8.46
CA PRO A 411 -0.20 -2.71 -9.75
C PRO A 411 0.05 -4.22 -9.76
N GLN A 412 0.52 -4.80 -8.63
CA GLN A 412 0.71 -6.24 -8.46
C GLN A 412 -0.52 -7.08 -8.82
N LYS A 413 -1.74 -6.62 -8.48
CA LYS A 413 -2.98 -7.36 -8.71
C LYS A 413 -3.53 -7.24 -10.14
N ASN A 414 -2.90 -6.41 -10.96
CA ASN A 414 -3.19 -6.25 -12.39
C ASN A 414 -4.68 -5.99 -12.73
N HIS A 415 -5.34 -5.11 -11.96
CA HIS A 415 -6.75 -4.79 -12.17
C HIS A 415 -7.04 -4.27 -13.58
N THR A 416 -6.07 -3.60 -14.21
CA THR A 416 -6.22 -3.10 -15.58
C THR A 416 -6.48 -4.22 -16.56
N PHE A 417 -5.72 -5.31 -16.51
CA PHE A 417 -5.93 -6.48 -17.36
C PHE A 417 -7.14 -7.30 -16.92
N LEU A 418 -7.43 -7.34 -15.62
CA LEU A 418 -8.64 -7.98 -15.07
C LEU A 418 -9.91 -7.40 -15.71
N ILE A 419 -10.00 -6.09 -15.90
CA ILE A 419 -11.13 -5.47 -16.60
C ILE A 419 -11.21 -5.93 -18.07
N ASP A 420 -10.07 -6.14 -18.76
CA ASP A 420 -10.08 -6.67 -20.13
C ASP A 420 -10.61 -8.11 -20.16
N ILE A 421 -10.16 -8.95 -19.22
CA ILE A 421 -10.65 -10.32 -19.04
C ILE A 421 -12.17 -10.30 -18.84
N PHE A 422 -12.66 -9.45 -17.93
CA PHE A 422 -14.08 -9.37 -17.68
C PHE A 422 -14.87 -8.82 -18.87
N ALA A 423 -14.33 -7.86 -19.64
CA ALA A 423 -14.96 -7.40 -20.88
C ALA A 423 -15.17 -8.56 -21.86
N ALA A 424 -14.18 -9.46 -21.97
CA ALA A 424 -14.30 -10.66 -22.79
C ALA A 424 -15.31 -11.67 -22.22
N VAL A 425 -15.35 -11.88 -20.89
CA VAL A 425 -16.37 -12.70 -20.22
C VAL A 425 -17.76 -12.15 -20.48
N HIS A 426 -17.98 -10.86 -20.28
CA HIS A 426 -19.27 -10.21 -20.44
C HIS A 426 -19.78 -10.24 -21.89
N ARG A 427 -18.87 -10.16 -22.87
CA ARG A 427 -19.21 -10.34 -24.28
C ARG A 427 -19.64 -11.78 -24.61
N ALA A 428 -19.02 -12.78 -23.99
CA ALA A 428 -19.37 -14.19 -24.18
C ALA A 428 -20.62 -14.59 -23.39
N GLN A 429 -20.84 -14.00 -22.21
CA GLN A 429 -21.99 -14.22 -21.34
C GLN A 429 -22.54 -12.88 -20.83
N PRO A 430 -23.48 -12.25 -21.56
CA PRO A 430 -24.01 -10.92 -21.23
C PRO A 430 -24.71 -10.82 -19.87
N ASN A 431 -25.29 -11.92 -19.36
CA ASN A 431 -25.81 -11.97 -17.99
C ASN A 431 -24.68 -12.28 -17.00
N SER A 432 -23.77 -11.32 -16.82
CA SER A 432 -22.62 -11.46 -15.91
C SER A 432 -22.26 -10.16 -15.19
N GLU A 433 -21.70 -10.32 -13.99
CA GLU A 433 -21.16 -9.24 -13.19
C GLU A 433 -19.73 -9.53 -12.73
N LEU A 434 -18.97 -8.47 -12.47
CA LEU A 434 -17.67 -8.51 -11.81
C LEU A 434 -17.76 -7.83 -10.45
N TRP A 435 -17.42 -8.56 -9.40
CA TRP A 435 -17.30 -8.03 -8.04
C TRP A 435 -15.84 -7.80 -7.67
N LEU A 436 -15.49 -6.53 -7.46
CA LEU A 436 -14.16 -6.11 -7.02
C LEU A 436 -14.18 -5.73 -5.53
N VAL A 437 -13.63 -6.60 -4.70
CA VAL A 437 -13.49 -6.38 -3.25
C VAL A 437 -12.07 -5.95 -2.92
N GLY A 438 -11.94 -4.79 -2.29
CA GLY A 438 -10.66 -4.22 -1.87
C GLY A 438 -10.59 -2.70 -1.99
N GLY A 439 -9.60 -2.12 -1.34
CA GLY A 439 -9.29 -0.68 -1.39
C GLY A 439 -8.00 -0.39 -2.15
N GLY A 440 -7.73 0.89 -2.40
CA GLY A 440 -6.47 1.38 -2.98
C GLY A 440 -5.60 2.12 -1.96
N GLU A 441 -4.47 2.66 -2.42
CA GLU A 441 -3.74 3.69 -1.65
C GLU A 441 -4.61 4.93 -1.44
N LEU A 442 -4.24 5.77 -0.45
CA LEU A 442 -4.99 6.98 -0.06
C LEU A 442 -5.38 7.89 -1.23
N ASN A 443 -4.60 7.88 -2.31
CA ASN A 443 -4.77 8.80 -3.44
C ASN A 443 -5.71 8.26 -4.53
N ASP A 444 -6.17 7.00 -4.43
CA ASP A 444 -7.14 6.35 -5.32
C ASP A 444 -6.86 6.44 -6.84
N GLU A 445 -5.67 6.87 -7.28
CA GLU A 445 -5.32 7.09 -8.70
C GLU A 445 -5.54 5.85 -9.56
N LEU A 446 -4.98 4.71 -9.15
CA LEU A 446 -5.15 3.45 -9.87
C LEU A 446 -6.63 3.05 -9.92
N LYS A 447 -7.34 3.15 -8.79
CA LYS A 447 -8.78 2.83 -8.74
C LYS A 447 -9.60 3.73 -9.66
N ASN A 448 -9.23 5.01 -9.77
CA ASN A 448 -9.85 5.95 -10.70
C ASN A 448 -9.54 5.62 -12.17
N GLN A 449 -8.32 5.15 -12.47
CA GLN A 449 -7.97 4.62 -13.80
C GLN A 449 -8.79 3.39 -14.14
N ILE A 450 -8.96 2.44 -13.20
CA ILE A 450 -9.81 1.27 -13.39
C ILE A 450 -11.27 1.68 -13.64
N ARG A 451 -11.81 2.62 -12.85
CA ARG A 451 -13.17 3.16 -13.06
C ARG A 451 -13.32 3.85 -14.43
N ALA A 452 -12.29 4.56 -14.88
CA ALA A 452 -12.30 5.18 -16.21
C ALA A 452 -12.34 4.13 -17.32
N LYS A 453 -11.53 3.07 -17.21
CA LYS A 453 -11.52 1.96 -18.14
C LYS A 453 -12.85 1.20 -18.18
N VAL A 454 -13.48 0.96 -17.03
CA VAL A 454 -14.82 0.36 -16.95
C VAL A 454 -15.84 1.20 -17.74
N ARG A 455 -15.79 2.54 -17.64
CA ARG A 455 -16.67 3.42 -18.41
C ARG A 455 -16.35 3.41 -19.92
N GLU A 456 -15.06 3.41 -20.27
CA GLU A 456 -14.61 3.35 -21.67
C GLU A 456 -15.12 2.10 -22.38
N LEU A 457 -15.17 0.97 -21.65
CA LEU A 457 -15.67 -0.30 -22.16
C LEU A 457 -17.20 -0.49 -22.00
N GLY A 458 -17.91 0.50 -21.44
CA GLY A 458 -19.36 0.44 -21.25
C GLY A 458 -19.84 -0.57 -20.19
N LEU A 459 -18.98 -0.94 -19.23
CA LEU A 459 -19.23 -1.99 -18.25
C LEU A 459 -19.72 -1.46 -16.88
N GLN A 460 -20.14 -0.19 -16.80
CA GLN A 460 -20.49 0.45 -15.52
C GLN A 460 -21.64 -0.26 -14.77
N ASP A 461 -22.54 -0.90 -15.49
CA ASP A 461 -23.70 -1.61 -14.91
C ASP A 461 -23.37 -3.07 -14.56
N ALA A 462 -22.21 -3.57 -15.01
CA ALA A 462 -21.75 -4.94 -14.82
C ALA A 462 -20.54 -5.06 -13.86
N VAL A 463 -19.92 -3.95 -13.44
CA VAL A 463 -18.76 -3.96 -12.54
C VAL A 463 -19.07 -3.26 -11.22
N ARG A 464 -19.01 -4.02 -10.12
CA ARG A 464 -19.27 -3.53 -8.76
C ARG A 464 -17.97 -3.34 -7.98
N PHE A 465 -17.74 -2.11 -7.53
CA PHE A 465 -16.62 -1.78 -6.64
C PHE A 465 -17.12 -1.81 -5.18
N LEU A 466 -16.84 -2.90 -4.46
CA LEU A 466 -17.38 -3.14 -3.12
C LEU A 466 -16.54 -2.50 -1.99
N GLY A 467 -15.35 -1.99 -2.33
CA GLY A 467 -14.45 -1.32 -1.38
C GLY A 467 -13.82 -2.30 -0.39
N VAL A 468 -13.26 -1.75 0.70
CA VAL A 468 -12.67 -2.56 1.78
C VAL A 468 -13.80 -3.16 2.62
N ARG A 469 -13.87 -4.50 2.69
CA ARG A 469 -14.92 -5.26 3.38
C ARG A 469 -14.33 -6.15 4.48
N SER A 470 -15.13 -6.45 5.51
CA SER A 470 -14.77 -7.36 6.62
C SER A 470 -15.46 -8.73 6.50
N ASP A 471 -16.42 -8.85 5.60
CA ASP A 471 -17.31 -9.99 5.39
C ASP A 471 -17.00 -10.72 4.08
N VAL A 472 -15.72 -10.76 3.70
CA VAL A 472 -15.23 -11.41 2.45
C VAL A 472 -15.71 -12.85 2.34
N ASN A 473 -15.76 -13.58 3.45
CA ASN A 473 -16.26 -14.95 3.52
C ASN A 473 -17.72 -15.08 3.07
N ARG A 474 -18.57 -14.09 3.36
CA ARG A 474 -19.95 -14.04 2.88
C ARG A 474 -19.98 -13.66 1.41
N ILE A 475 -19.25 -12.61 1.02
CA ILE A 475 -19.24 -12.11 -0.37
C ILE A 475 -18.81 -13.21 -1.36
N MET A 476 -17.79 -14.01 -1.03
CA MET A 476 -17.34 -15.13 -1.87
C MET A 476 -18.43 -16.18 -2.12
N GLN A 477 -19.44 -16.29 -1.25
CA GLN A 477 -20.58 -17.18 -1.48
C GLN A 477 -21.46 -16.69 -2.64
N GLY A 478 -21.56 -15.38 -2.84
CA GLY A 478 -22.31 -14.77 -3.94
C GLY A 478 -21.65 -14.96 -5.32
N MET A 479 -20.35 -15.24 -5.36
CA MET A 479 -19.57 -15.43 -6.58
C MET A 479 -19.77 -16.84 -7.17
N ASP A 480 -19.54 -16.98 -8.47
CA ASP A 480 -19.54 -18.27 -9.18
C ASP A 480 -18.12 -18.71 -9.60
N ALA A 481 -17.20 -17.76 -9.78
CA ALA A 481 -15.79 -18.03 -10.06
C ALA A 481 -14.90 -16.93 -9.48
N PHE A 482 -13.63 -17.27 -9.25
CA PHE A 482 -12.61 -16.34 -8.76
C PHE A 482 -11.49 -16.15 -9.78
N VAL A 483 -11.02 -14.91 -9.96
CA VAL A 483 -9.93 -14.57 -10.89
C VAL A 483 -8.82 -13.78 -10.21
N LEU A 484 -7.57 -14.18 -10.48
CA LEU A 484 -6.37 -13.54 -9.93
C LEU A 484 -5.27 -13.41 -11.00
N PRO A 485 -5.33 -12.38 -11.87
CA PRO A 485 -4.38 -12.18 -12.97
C PRO A 485 -3.11 -11.45 -12.50
N SER A 486 -2.64 -11.73 -11.28
CA SER A 486 -1.55 -11.00 -10.62
C SER A 486 -0.23 -11.07 -11.39
N LEU A 487 0.59 -10.03 -11.24
CA LEU A 487 1.94 -9.96 -11.82
C LEU A 487 2.96 -10.81 -11.06
N PHE A 488 2.73 -11.00 -9.76
CA PHE A 488 3.51 -11.86 -8.86
C PHE A 488 2.73 -12.08 -7.55
N GLU A 489 2.92 -13.23 -6.91
CA GLU A 489 2.37 -13.57 -5.59
C GLU A 489 3.32 -14.50 -4.82
N GLY A 490 3.15 -14.57 -3.50
CA GLY A 490 3.62 -15.69 -2.69
C GLY A 490 2.55 -16.79 -2.64
N LEU A 491 1.87 -16.90 -1.50
CA LEU A 491 0.65 -17.69 -1.37
C LEU A 491 -0.45 -16.77 -0.81
N PRO A 492 -1.30 -16.14 -1.64
CA PRO A 492 -2.28 -15.18 -1.13
C PRO A 492 -3.29 -15.86 -0.20
N VAL A 493 -3.59 -15.24 0.95
CA VAL A 493 -4.69 -15.70 1.82
C VAL A 493 -5.99 -15.84 1.02
N THR A 494 -6.24 -14.90 0.11
CA THR A 494 -7.44 -14.90 -0.76
C THR A 494 -7.56 -16.11 -1.67
N MET A 495 -6.45 -16.78 -2.02
CA MET A 495 -6.50 -18.05 -2.77
C MET A 495 -6.97 -19.20 -1.89
N VAL A 496 -6.56 -19.21 -0.61
CA VAL A 496 -7.03 -20.20 0.37
C VAL A 496 -8.52 -19.98 0.65
N GLU A 497 -8.93 -18.73 0.82
CA GLU A 497 -10.33 -18.31 1.05
C GLU A 497 -11.25 -18.69 -0.11
N ALA A 498 -10.86 -18.37 -1.36
CA ALA A 498 -11.67 -18.67 -2.54
C ALA A 498 -11.87 -20.18 -2.73
N GLN A 499 -10.80 -20.97 -2.55
CA GLN A 499 -10.88 -22.43 -2.61
C GLN A 499 -11.69 -23.04 -1.46
N ALA A 500 -11.59 -22.48 -0.25
CA ALA A 500 -12.43 -22.90 0.87
C ALA A 500 -13.91 -22.58 0.64
N ALA A 501 -14.22 -21.49 -0.07
CA ALA A 501 -15.58 -21.17 -0.53
C ALA A 501 -16.07 -22.07 -1.69
N GLY A 502 -15.24 -23.03 -2.11
CA GLY A 502 -15.52 -23.95 -3.21
C GLY A 502 -15.50 -23.30 -4.60
N LEU A 503 -14.92 -22.10 -4.74
CA LEU A 503 -14.93 -21.39 -6.02
C LEU A 503 -13.90 -21.99 -6.99
N PRO A 504 -14.27 -22.23 -8.27
CA PRO A 504 -13.26 -22.40 -9.32
C PRO A 504 -12.40 -21.16 -9.43
N CYS A 505 -11.08 -21.36 -9.42
CA CYS A 505 -10.12 -20.27 -9.45
C CYS A 505 -9.31 -20.28 -10.75
N THR A 506 -9.21 -19.11 -11.39
CA THR A 506 -8.33 -18.89 -12.55
C THR A 506 -7.23 -17.91 -12.18
N ILE A 507 -5.98 -18.34 -12.25
CA ILE A 507 -4.80 -17.55 -11.86
C ILE A 507 -3.82 -17.40 -13.02
N SER A 508 -2.94 -16.39 -12.94
CA SER A 508 -1.88 -16.22 -13.94
C SER A 508 -0.75 -17.23 -13.73
N ASP A 509 0.01 -17.49 -14.79
CA ASP A 509 1.27 -18.25 -14.75
C ASP A 509 2.39 -17.58 -13.92
N ARG A 510 2.14 -16.37 -13.38
CA ARG A 510 3.01 -15.67 -12.43
C ARG A 510 2.63 -15.89 -10.98
N VAL A 511 1.50 -16.56 -10.73
CA VAL A 511 1.09 -17.02 -9.40
C VAL A 511 1.62 -18.44 -9.20
N PRO A 512 2.27 -18.75 -8.07
CA PRO A 512 2.84 -20.06 -7.81
C PRO A 512 1.82 -21.20 -7.90
N ARG A 513 2.18 -22.33 -8.53
CA ARG A 513 1.31 -23.52 -8.61
C ARG A 513 0.91 -24.09 -7.25
N GLN A 514 1.73 -23.88 -6.22
CA GLN A 514 1.39 -24.22 -4.82
C GLN A 514 0.14 -23.49 -4.29
N CYS A 515 -0.37 -22.48 -5.00
CA CYS A 515 -1.67 -21.88 -4.70
C CYS A 515 -2.85 -22.79 -5.05
N ASP A 516 -2.64 -23.83 -5.86
CA ASP A 516 -3.62 -24.90 -6.07
C ASP A 516 -3.58 -25.88 -4.88
N ILE A 517 -4.52 -25.71 -3.96
CA ILE A 517 -4.62 -26.45 -2.70
C ILE A 517 -5.64 -27.58 -2.86
N THR A 518 -6.69 -27.35 -3.65
CA THR A 518 -7.81 -28.29 -3.79
C THR A 518 -7.82 -29.05 -5.10
N GLY A 519 -6.90 -28.74 -6.03
CA GLY A 519 -6.90 -29.31 -7.39
C GLY A 519 -7.91 -28.67 -8.34
N ASN A 520 -8.52 -27.54 -7.94
CA ASN A 520 -9.56 -26.83 -8.70
C ASN A 520 -9.10 -25.42 -9.13
N VAL A 521 -7.79 -25.26 -9.35
CA VAL A 521 -7.21 -24.03 -9.87
C VAL A 521 -6.68 -24.26 -11.28
N GLN A 522 -7.10 -23.41 -12.22
CA GLN A 522 -6.52 -23.38 -13.56
C GLN A 522 -5.53 -22.21 -13.70
N VAL A 523 -4.49 -22.43 -14.49
CA VAL A 523 -3.43 -21.46 -14.76
C VAL A 523 -3.51 -21.03 -16.22
N VAL A 524 -3.53 -19.73 -16.45
CA VAL A 524 -3.51 -19.12 -17.80
C VAL A 524 -2.29 -18.21 -17.90
N ALA A 525 -1.65 -18.19 -19.08
CA ALA A 525 -0.49 -17.32 -19.29
C ALA A 525 -0.90 -15.85 -19.14
N LEU A 526 -0.10 -15.06 -18.42
CA LEU A 526 -0.43 -13.66 -18.16
C LEU A 526 -0.49 -12.81 -19.45
N ASP A 527 0.26 -13.21 -20.47
CA ASP A 527 0.31 -12.59 -21.80
C ASP A 527 -0.70 -13.17 -22.80
N ALA A 528 -1.50 -14.16 -22.39
CA ALA A 528 -2.60 -14.67 -23.18
C ALA A 528 -3.67 -13.58 -23.43
N ALA A 529 -4.40 -13.71 -24.52
CA ALA A 529 -5.47 -12.78 -24.85
C ALA A 529 -6.61 -12.84 -23.81
N PRO A 530 -7.28 -11.72 -23.50
CA PRO A 530 -8.45 -11.70 -22.61
C PRO A 530 -9.53 -12.73 -22.96
N GLU A 531 -9.71 -13.01 -24.26
CA GLU A 531 -10.64 -14.01 -24.77
C GLU A 531 -10.30 -15.43 -24.32
N GLU A 532 -9.02 -15.77 -24.26
CA GLU A 532 -8.57 -17.09 -23.76
C GLU A 532 -8.89 -17.22 -22.28
N TRP A 533 -8.60 -16.18 -21.48
CA TRP A 533 -8.97 -16.14 -20.07
C TRP A 533 -10.47 -16.29 -19.87
N ALA A 534 -11.28 -15.56 -20.64
CA ALA A 534 -12.74 -15.63 -20.56
C ALA A 534 -13.26 -17.03 -20.88
N GLN A 535 -12.78 -17.64 -21.97
CA GLN A 535 -13.16 -19.00 -22.35
C GLN A 535 -12.84 -20.00 -21.24
N ARG A 536 -11.61 -19.93 -20.70
CA ARG A 536 -11.16 -20.78 -19.59
C ARG A 536 -12.03 -20.62 -18.34
N ILE A 537 -12.34 -19.39 -17.94
CA ILE A 537 -13.16 -19.09 -16.76
C ILE A 537 -14.55 -19.72 -16.92
N LEU A 538 -15.19 -19.51 -18.08
CA LEU A 538 -16.54 -20.01 -18.35
C LEU A 538 -16.56 -21.55 -18.46
N ASP A 539 -15.58 -22.15 -19.14
CA ASP A 539 -15.46 -23.60 -19.27
C ASP A 539 -15.25 -24.29 -17.93
N GLN A 540 -14.46 -23.70 -17.02
CA GLN A 540 -14.26 -24.25 -15.69
C GLN A 540 -15.54 -24.13 -14.84
N ALA A 541 -16.21 -22.98 -14.87
CA ALA A 541 -17.44 -22.75 -14.11
C ALA A 541 -18.60 -23.66 -14.55
N ALA A 542 -18.62 -24.09 -15.82
CA ALA A 542 -19.64 -24.99 -16.35
C ALA A 542 -19.44 -26.48 -15.98
N GLN A 543 -18.32 -26.86 -15.35
CA GLN A 543 -18.02 -28.27 -15.06
C GLN A 543 -18.80 -28.81 -13.83
N PRO A 544 -19.44 -29.98 -13.91
CA PRO A 544 -20.22 -30.55 -12.80
C PRO A 544 -19.41 -30.85 -11.54
N ALA A 545 -18.13 -31.25 -11.68
CA ALA A 545 -17.24 -31.53 -10.55
C ALA A 545 -16.82 -30.27 -9.79
N VAL A 546 -16.91 -29.10 -10.44
CA VAL A 546 -16.66 -27.78 -9.85
C VAL A 546 -17.88 -27.25 -9.09
N ALA A 547 -19.07 -27.80 -9.36
CA ALA A 547 -20.33 -27.35 -8.77
C ALA A 547 -20.52 -27.78 -7.30
N ASP A 548 -19.78 -28.78 -6.80
CA ASP A 548 -19.87 -29.18 -5.39
C ASP A 548 -19.00 -28.29 -4.49
N ARG A 549 -19.49 -27.06 -4.30
CA ARG A 549 -18.84 -26.06 -3.42
C ARG A 549 -18.73 -26.52 -1.97
N ALA A 550 -19.53 -27.50 -1.56
CA ALA A 550 -19.60 -27.95 -0.18
C ALA A 550 -18.31 -28.62 0.32
N GLN A 551 -17.48 -29.15 -0.59
CA GLN A 551 -16.22 -29.84 -0.25
C GLN A 551 -15.02 -28.90 -0.04
N GLY A 552 -15.13 -27.62 -0.44
CA GLY A 552 -14.03 -26.66 -0.35
C GLY A 552 -13.37 -26.58 1.03
N PRO A 553 -14.14 -26.39 2.12
CA PRO A 553 -13.57 -26.30 3.47
C PRO A 553 -12.82 -27.57 3.89
N GLU A 554 -13.36 -28.76 3.60
CA GLU A 554 -12.76 -30.04 3.92
C GLU A 554 -11.43 -30.24 3.19
N LEU A 555 -11.38 -29.95 1.88
CA LEU A 555 -10.16 -30.08 1.08
C LEU A 555 -9.05 -29.15 1.57
N VAL A 556 -9.40 -27.89 1.86
CA VAL A 556 -8.45 -26.90 2.42
C VAL A 556 -7.97 -27.32 3.81
N THR A 557 -8.86 -27.89 4.63
CA THR A 557 -8.51 -28.44 5.95
C THR A 557 -7.55 -29.62 5.83
N GLN A 558 -7.82 -30.57 4.92
CA GLN A 558 -6.97 -31.74 4.66
C GLN A 558 -5.58 -31.35 4.13
N ALA A 559 -5.50 -30.27 3.34
CA ALA A 559 -4.24 -29.69 2.91
C ALA A 559 -3.47 -28.95 4.03
N GLY A 560 -4.07 -28.84 5.22
CA GLY A 560 -3.45 -28.32 6.42
C GLY A 560 -3.54 -26.81 6.58
N PHE A 561 -4.53 -26.16 5.94
CA PHE A 561 -4.73 -24.70 5.99
C PHE A 561 -5.80 -24.24 6.99
N ASP A 562 -6.35 -25.14 7.81
CA ASP A 562 -7.23 -24.77 8.91
C ASP A 562 -6.48 -24.02 10.02
N ILE A 563 -7.03 -22.90 10.47
CA ILE A 563 -6.39 -22.02 11.44
C ILE A 563 -6.27 -22.63 12.83
N THR A 564 -7.18 -23.52 13.26
CA THR A 564 -7.18 -24.06 14.62
C THR A 564 -5.90 -24.87 14.85
N ALA A 565 -5.64 -25.85 13.99
CA ALA A 565 -4.44 -26.68 14.08
C ALA A 565 -3.13 -25.87 13.89
N ASN A 566 -3.17 -24.88 12.98
CA ASN A 566 -2.01 -24.02 12.72
C ASN A 566 -1.71 -23.08 13.90
N ALA A 567 -2.74 -22.52 14.56
CA ALA A 567 -2.58 -21.67 15.73
C ALA A 567 -2.00 -22.45 16.91
N GLU A 568 -2.49 -23.67 17.17
CA GLU A 568 -1.92 -24.56 18.19
C GLU A 568 -0.47 -24.96 17.91
N TRP A 569 -0.14 -25.24 16.64
CA TRP A 569 1.23 -25.52 16.23
C TRP A 569 2.14 -24.31 16.47
N LEU A 570 1.74 -23.12 16.02
CA LEU A 570 2.56 -21.92 16.13
C LEU A 570 2.74 -21.50 17.60
N GLN A 571 1.70 -21.64 18.41
CA GLN A 571 1.76 -21.41 19.85
C GLN A 571 2.80 -22.32 20.52
N ARG A 572 2.74 -23.63 20.24
CA ARG A 572 3.72 -24.59 20.77
C ARG A 572 5.13 -24.26 20.30
N PHE A 573 5.30 -23.92 19.02
CA PHE A 573 6.58 -23.52 18.46
C PHE A 573 7.21 -22.36 19.25
N TYR A 574 6.45 -21.30 19.54
CA TYR A 574 6.97 -20.17 20.32
C TYR A 574 7.42 -20.58 21.72
N LEU A 575 6.61 -21.35 22.43
CA LEU A 575 6.90 -21.79 23.80
C LEU A 575 8.11 -22.72 23.83
N ASP A 576 8.18 -23.69 22.92
CA ASP A 576 9.26 -24.66 22.83
C ASP A 576 10.59 -23.99 22.48
N GLU A 577 10.60 -23.10 21.49
CA GLU A 577 11.83 -22.41 21.08
C GLU A 577 12.34 -21.42 22.13
N LEU A 578 11.43 -20.78 22.87
CA LEU A 578 11.81 -19.95 24.01
C LEU A 578 12.39 -20.81 25.15
N ALA A 579 11.72 -21.92 25.50
CA ALA A 579 12.20 -22.83 26.55
C ALA A 579 13.58 -23.41 26.23
N LYS A 580 13.79 -23.89 24.99
CA LYS A 580 15.08 -24.37 24.49
C LYS A 580 16.17 -23.32 24.59
N ALA A 581 15.88 -22.08 24.19
CA ALA A 581 16.86 -21.00 24.23
C ALA A 581 17.19 -20.54 25.66
N GLU A 582 16.31 -20.81 26.62
CA GLU A 582 16.51 -20.51 28.05
C GLU A 582 17.09 -21.70 28.84
N GLY A 583 17.35 -22.84 28.19
CA GLY A 583 17.85 -24.04 28.85
C GLY A 583 16.83 -24.70 29.78
N ARG A 584 15.54 -24.43 29.59
CA ARG A 584 14.45 -25.10 30.30
C ARG A 584 14.06 -26.33 29.48
N ASP A 585 14.11 -27.52 30.08
CA ASP A 585 13.83 -28.78 29.40
C ASP A 585 12.40 -28.74 28.83
N SER A 586 12.27 -28.78 27.49
CA SER A 586 10.96 -28.81 26.84
C SER A 586 10.37 -30.20 27.08
N GLY A 587 9.42 -30.31 28.02
CA GLY A 587 8.77 -31.57 28.42
C GLY A 587 7.95 -32.30 27.33
N ALA A 588 8.24 -32.10 26.04
CA ALA A 588 7.66 -32.83 24.94
C ALA A 588 8.52 -34.06 24.62
N GLY A 589 8.08 -35.21 25.14
CA GLY A 589 8.67 -36.50 24.85
C GLY A 589 8.77 -36.80 23.35
N LYS A 590 9.83 -37.53 23.00
CA LYS A 590 10.01 -38.21 21.71
C LYS A 590 8.70 -38.91 21.31
N VAL A 591 8.06 -38.46 20.24
CA VAL A 591 7.18 -39.34 19.45
C VAL A 591 8.07 -39.99 18.40
N SER A 592 8.33 -41.27 18.63
CA SER A 592 9.09 -42.19 17.79
C SER A 592 8.30 -42.61 16.55
N GLY A 593 9.00 -42.77 15.43
CA GLY A 593 8.64 -43.68 14.32
C GLY A 593 8.03 -42.99 13.11
#